data_AF-A0A537LE56-F1
#
_entry.id   AF-A0A537LE56-F1
#
_cell.length_a   1.000
_cell.length_b   1.000
_cell.length_c   1.000
_cell.angle_alpha   90.00
_cell.angle_beta   90.00
_cell.angle_gamma   90.00
#
_symmetry.space_group_name_H-M   'P 1'
#
loop_
_entity.id
_entity.type
_entity.pdbx_description
1 polymer ?
#
loop_
_entity_poly.entity_id
_entity_poly.type
_entity_poly.pdbx_seq_one_letter_code
_entity_poly.pdbx_strand_id
1 'polypeptide(L)'
;MAEQPRRSVSLRVQLSLAFVVVALLSVVVVAFWARQVTALQIAAYHERIRLGEVPWISDQPLLVREGFVRAIKLPLFVASQRLFLANFNRSLWFAGGTATLLAVIAGLLLARRLSHPLQELHDAVTGVAAGNLQQEVGLRGGGELEDVASAFNTMAHRLRESERQRQELLAAVAHELRTPLSIIEGNLEAMLDGVREPTPDLIATLHTQSALLSQLVTDLRDLSLADARQLSLSRR
;
A
#
# COMPACT_ATOMS: atom_id res chain seq x y z
N MET A 1 -2.21 -1.24 34.15
CA MET A 1 -0.91 -1.00 33.48
C MET A 1 -1.23 -0.60 32.05
N ALA A 2 -0.94 0.64 31.66
CA ALA A 2 -1.27 1.15 30.33
C ALA A 2 -0.19 0.68 29.33
N GLU A 3 -0.57 -0.15 28.36
CA GLU A 3 0.26 -0.48 27.22
C GLU A 3 0.49 0.78 26.38
N GLN A 4 1.76 1.20 26.31
CA GLN A 4 2.16 2.27 25.41
C GLN A 4 2.03 1.77 23.96
N PRO A 5 1.43 2.55 23.04
CA PRO A 5 1.38 2.18 21.64
C PRO A 5 2.80 2.23 21.07
N ARG A 6 3.32 1.07 20.65
CA ARG A 6 4.54 0.99 19.82
C ARG A 6 4.30 1.86 18.59
N ARG A 7 4.93 3.04 18.53
CA ARG A 7 4.97 3.88 17.32
C ARG A 7 5.70 3.09 16.23
N SER A 8 4.95 2.32 15.45
CA SER A 8 5.45 1.70 14.24
C SER A 8 5.86 2.84 13.30
N VAL A 9 7.17 2.89 13.00
CA VAL A 9 7.71 3.83 12.02
C VAL A 9 6.92 3.63 10.72
N SER A 10 6.30 4.69 10.20
CA SER A 10 5.42 4.56 9.03
C SER A 10 6.16 3.88 7.87
N LEU A 11 5.47 3.02 7.12
CA LEU A 11 6.02 2.26 5.99
C LEU A 11 6.78 3.18 4.99
N ARG A 12 6.31 4.43 4.85
CA ARG A 12 6.99 5.53 4.13
C ARG A 12 8.43 5.73 4.58
N VAL A 13 8.65 5.83 5.88
CA VAL A 13 9.95 6.09 6.48
C VAL A 13 10.82 4.84 6.35
N GLN A 14 10.28 3.63 6.50
CA GLN A 14 11.05 2.41 6.32
C GLN A 14 11.52 2.21 4.87
N LEU A 15 10.64 2.37 3.88
CA LEU A 15 10.98 2.22 2.47
C LEU A 15 11.94 3.31 1.97
N SER A 16 11.71 4.57 2.36
CA SER A 16 12.62 5.66 2.01
C SER A 16 13.99 5.48 2.67
N LEU A 17 14.04 5.08 3.94
CA LEU A 17 15.29 4.84 4.66
C LEU A 17 16.04 3.64 4.09
N ALA A 18 15.33 2.57 3.69
CA ALA A 18 15.94 1.43 3.00
C ALA A 18 16.55 1.83 1.64
N PHE A 19 15.84 2.60 0.82
CA PHE A 19 16.36 3.09 -0.47
C PHE A 19 17.58 4.01 -0.29
N VAL A 20 17.53 4.91 0.70
CA VAL A 20 18.64 5.81 1.03
C VAL A 20 19.85 5.02 1.52
N VAL A 21 19.65 4.02 2.37
CA VAL A 21 20.72 3.14 2.87
C VAL A 21 21.35 2.34 1.73
N VAL A 22 20.55 1.72 0.86
CA VAL A 22 21.06 0.95 -0.29
C VAL A 22 21.84 1.85 -1.24
N ALA A 23 21.35 3.06 -1.51
CA ALA A 23 22.05 4.01 -2.38
C ALA A 23 23.38 4.50 -1.78
N LEU A 24 23.39 4.85 -0.49
CA LEU A 24 24.61 5.22 0.23
C LEU A 24 25.62 4.07 0.21
N LEU A 25 25.18 2.85 0.48
CA LEU A 25 26.04 1.67 0.46
C LEU A 25 26.61 1.43 -0.94
N SER A 26 25.79 1.52 -1.99
CA SER A 26 26.24 1.36 -3.37
C SER A 26 27.33 2.36 -3.73
N VAL A 27 27.14 3.63 -3.38
CA VAL A 27 28.13 4.69 -3.59
C VAL A 27 29.44 4.42 -2.87
N VAL A 28 29.38 4.04 -1.59
CA VAL A 28 30.57 3.77 -0.78
C VAL A 28 31.32 2.56 -1.34
N VAL A 29 30.61 1.49 -1.70
CA VAL A 29 31.20 0.29 -2.28
C VAL A 29 31.89 0.58 -3.61
N VAL A 30 31.23 1.30 -4.52
CA VAL A 30 31.80 1.66 -5.83
C VAL A 30 33.04 2.55 -5.67
N ALA A 31 32.99 3.56 -4.79
CA ALA A 31 34.12 4.45 -4.55
C ALA A 31 35.31 3.74 -3.91
N PHE A 32 35.05 2.86 -2.95
CA PHE A 32 36.07 2.03 -2.31
C PHE A 32 36.70 1.05 -3.32
N TRP A 33 35.87 0.35 -4.10
CA TRP A 33 36.33 -0.61 -5.10
C TRP A 33 37.17 0.06 -6.19
N ALA A 34 36.71 1.19 -6.73
CA ALA A 34 37.46 1.98 -7.70
C ALA A 34 38.83 2.39 -7.13
N ARG A 35 38.87 3.00 -5.93
CA ARG A 35 40.12 3.40 -5.28
C ARG A 35 41.07 2.20 -5.08
N GLN A 36 40.55 1.06 -4.62
CA GLN A 36 41.34 -0.12 -4.35
C GLN A 36 41.93 -0.71 -5.63
N VAL A 37 41.12 -0.86 -6.68
CA VAL A 37 41.55 -1.39 -7.99
C VAL A 37 42.62 -0.49 -8.60
N THR A 38 42.42 0.84 -8.60
CA THR A 38 43.40 1.77 -9.15
C THR A 38 44.71 1.74 -8.37
N ALA A 39 44.66 1.66 -7.04
CA ALA A 39 45.86 1.55 -6.20
C ALA A 39 46.65 0.25 -6.48
N LEU A 40 45.95 -0.87 -6.63
CA LEU A 40 46.56 -2.17 -6.93
C LEU A 40 47.22 -2.19 -8.31
N GLN A 41 46.54 -1.66 -9.34
CA GLN A 41 47.10 -1.58 -10.69
C GLN A 41 48.34 -0.68 -10.75
N ILE A 42 48.32 0.45 -10.05
CA ILE A 42 49.46 1.38 -9.96
C ILE A 42 50.64 0.71 -9.25
N ALA A 43 50.40 0.03 -8.12
CA ALA A 43 51.45 -0.66 -7.37
C ALA A 43 52.09 -1.79 -8.18
N ALA A 44 51.26 -2.61 -8.85
CA ALA A 44 51.74 -3.68 -9.73
C ALA A 44 52.55 -3.13 -10.91
N TYR A 45 52.11 -2.02 -11.50
CA TYR A 45 52.83 -1.37 -12.59
C TYR A 45 54.19 -0.81 -12.13
N HIS A 46 54.24 -0.22 -10.93
CA HIS A 46 55.48 0.24 -10.32
C HIS A 46 56.50 -0.87 -10.10
N GLU A 47 56.04 -2.02 -9.62
CA GLU A 47 56.93 -3.14 -9.38
C GLU A 47 57.52 -3.67 -10.69
N ARG A 48 56.72 -3.74 -11.76
CA ARG A 48 57.21 -4.09 -13.11
C ARG A 48 58.22 -3.08 -13.67
N ILE A 49 58.07 -1.78 -13.36
CA ILE A 49 59.07 -0.77 -13.72
C ILE A 49 60.37 -0.97 -12.94
N ARG A 50 60.31 -1.25 -11.63
CA ARG A 50 61.49 -1.52 -10.80
C ARG A 50 62.26 -2.75 -11.26
N LEU A 51 61.53 -3.80 -11.67
CA LEU A 51 62.11 -5.02 -12.23
C LEU A 51 62.55 -4.83 -13.69
N GLY A 52 62.18 -3.71 -14.33
CA GLY A 52 62.50 -3.42 -15.74
C GLY A 52 61.79 -4.36 -16.73
N GLU A 53 60.64 -4.91 -16.35
CA GLU A 53 59.84 -5.90 -17.10
C GLU A 53 58.71 -5.26 -17.91
N VAL A 54 58.72 -3.93 -18.06
CA VAL A 54 57.78 -3.22 -18.91
C VAL A 54 58.22 -3.29 -20.38
N PRO A 55 57.31 -3.54 -21.33
CA PRO A 55 57.65 -3.79 -22.74
C PRO A 55 58.56 -2.73 -23.40
N TRP A 56 58.41 -1.47 -22.99
CA TRP A 56 59.17 -0.35 -23.54
C TRP A 56 60.58 -0.18 -22.91
N ILE A 57 60.90 -0.95 -21.86
CA ILE A 57 62.24 -1.03 -21.22
C ILE A 57 62.90 -2.39 -21.47
N SER A 58 62.13 -3.48 -21.47
CA SER A 58 62.65 -4.85 -21.55
C SER A 58 63.44 -5.12 -22.84
N ASP A 59 63.07 -4.44 -23.92
CA ASP A 59 63.64 -4.63 -25.26
C ASP A 59 64.89 -3.74 -25.50
N GLN A 60 65.29 -2.94 -24.51
CA GLN A 60 66.41 -2.02 -24.61
C GLN A 60 67.74 -2.68 -24.20
N PRO A 61 68.89 -2.22 -24.73
CA PRO A 61 70.21 -2.68 -24.30
C PRO A 61 70.43 -2.53 -22.79
N LEU A 62 71.10 -3.50 -22.15
CA LEU A 62 71.29 -3.58 -20.69
C LEU A 62 71.81 -2.28 -20.03
N LEU A 63 72.79 -1.61 -20.66
CA LEU A 63 73.33 -0.33 -20.16
C LEU A 63 72.28 0.80 -20.17
N VAL A 64 71.41 0.82 -21.18
CA VAL A 64 70.31 1.78 -21.28
C VAL A 64 69.25 1.44 -20.24
N ARG A 65 68.91 0.15 -20.08
CA ARG A 65 67.96 -0.33 -19.07
C ARG A 65 68.39 0.02 -17.65
N GLU A 66 69.62 -0.27 -17.25
CA GLU A 66 70.14 0.04 -15.91
C GLU A 66 70.25 1.56 -15.68
N GLY A 67 70.74 2.31 -16.67
CA GLY A 67 70.81 3.76 -16.61
C GLY A 67 69.42 4.39 -16.46
N PHE A 68 68.43 3.88 -17.17
CA PHE A 68 67.06 4.36 -17.17
C PHE A 68 66.31 4.03 -15.86
N VAL A 69 66.46 2.81 -15.33
CA VAL A 69 65.91 2.43 -14.01
C VAL A 69 66.54 3.28 -12.89
N ARG A 70 67.82 3.64 -13.01
CA ARG A 70 68.53 4.47 -12.03
C ARG A 70 68.23 5.98 -12.19
N ALA A 71 67.97 6.44 -13.41
CA ALA A 71 67.67 7.84 -13.76
C ALA A 71 66.20 8.21 -13.59
N ILE A 72 65.26 7.27 -13.82
CA ILE A 72 63.93 7.31 -13.22
C ILE A 72 64.10 7.05 -11.72
N LYS A 73 64.75 7.97 -11.01
CA LYS A 73 64.37 8.16 -9.63
C LYS A 73 62.91 8.60 -9.67
N LEU A 74 62.07 7.69 -9.20
CA LEU A 74 60.62 7.79 -9.04
C LEU A 74 60.01 9.12 -8.57
N PRO A 75 60.65 10.10 -7.87
CA PRO A 75 60.04 11.36 -7.44
C PRO A 75 59.10 12.06 -8.42
N LEU A 76 59.46 12.25 -9.70
CA LEU A 76 58.59 12.96 -10.65
C LEU A 76 57.35 12.12 -11.03
N PHE A 77 57.51 10.80 -11.17
CA PHE A 77 56.41 9.87 -11.47
C PHE A 77 55.52 9.59 -10.25
N VAL A 78 56.11 9.54 -9.05
CA VAL A 78 55.38 9.43 -7.76
C VAL A 78 54.64 10.73 -7.44
N ALA A 79 55.22 11.89 -7.75
CA ALA A 79 54.56 13.18 -7.57
C ALA A 79 53.34 13.34 -8.50
N SER A 80 53.47 12.96 -9.79
CA SER A 80 52.34 12.96 -10.72
C SER A 80 51.27 11.94 -10.35
N GLN A 81 51.64 10.76 -9.85
CA GLN A 81 50.70 9.78 -9.31
C GLN A 81 49.92 10.29 -8.09
N ARG A 82 50.57 10.97 -7.14
CA ARG A 82 49.89 11.54 -5.97
C ARG A 82 48.87 12.61 -6.37
N LEU A 83 49.21 13.44 -7.36
CA LEU A 83 48.29 14.45 -7.90
C LEU A 83 47.10 13.82 -8.63
N PHE A 84 47.35 12.78 -9.43
CA PHE A 84 46.30 12.00 -10.11
C PHE A 84 45.37 11.32 -9.12
N LEU A 85 45.91 10.61 -8.12
CA LEU A 85 45.13 9.93 -7.07
C LEU A 85 44.29 10.92 -6.25
N ALA A 86 44.82 12.11 -5.95
CA ALA A 86 44.08 13.15 -5.24
C ALA A 86 42.89 13.67 -6.05
N ASN A 87 43.09 13.95 -7.35
CA ASN A 87 42.02 14.40 -8.25
C ASN A 87 40.99 13.28 -8.51
N PHE A 88 41.45 12.04 -8.69
CA PHE A 88 40.60 10.87 -8.88
C PHE A 88 39.71 10.62 -7.64
N ASN A 89 40.30 10.64 -6.45
CA ASN A 89 39.57 10.50 -5.19
C ASN A 89 38.56 11.64 -5.00
N ARG A 90 38.91 12.89 -5.36
CA ARG A 90 37.97 14.02 -5.34
C ARG A 90 36.81 13.83 -6.30
N SER A 91 37.05 13.33 -7.51
CA SER A 91 35.97 13.03 -8.47
C SER A 91 35.06 11.90 -7.98
N LEU A 92 35.60 10.88 -7.31
CA LEU A 92 34.82 9.80 -6.70
C LEU A 92 33.87 10.32 -5.60
N TRP A 93 34.33 11.23 -4.75
CA TRP A 93 33.48 11.84 -3.72
C TRP A 93 32.35 12.69 -4.32
N PHE A 94 32.63 13.46 -5.38
CA PHE A 94 31.59 14.21 -6.08
C PHE A 94 30.57 13.30 -6.77
N ALA A 95 31.04 12.28 -7.51
CA ALA A 95 30.17 11.31 -8.16
C ALA A 95 29.32 10.52 -7.14
N GLY A 96 29.91 10.17 -6.00
CA GLY A 96 29.18 9.52 -4.93
C GLY A 96 28.16 10.42 -4.24
N GLY A 97 28.52 11.67 -3.99
CA GLY A 97 27.61 12.67 -3.42
C GLY A 97 26.41 12.93 -4.32
N THR A 98 26.61 13.09 -5.62
CA THR A 98 25.52 13.31 -6.58
C THR A 98 24.63 12.08 -6.72
N ALA A 99 25.20 10.87 -6.82
CA ALA A 99 24.42 9.63 -6.87
C ALA A 99 23.57 9.43 -5.59
N THR A 100 24.14 9.68 -4.42
CA THR A 100 23.43 9.64 -3.14
C THR A 100 22.26 10.62 -3.13
N LEU A 101 22.50 11.86 -3.54
CA LEU A 101 21.49 12.91 -3.58
C LEU A 101 20.32 12.52 -4.51
N LEU A 102 20.61 12.03 -5.71
CA LEU A 102 19.61 11.58 -6.67
C LEU A 102 18.78 10.41 -6.12
N ALA A 103 19.41 9.45 -5.44
CA ALA A 103 18.70 8.32 -4.87
C ALA A 103 17.80 8.73 -3.69
N VAL A 104 18.24 9.67 -2.83
CA VAL A 104 17.40 10.24 -1.77
C VAL A 104 16.18 10.92 -2.38
N ILE A 105 16.38 11.74 -3.41
CA ILE A 105 15.27 12.44 -4.11
C ILE A 105 14.30 11.42 -4.73
N ALA A 106 14.80 10.42 -5.44
CA ALA A 106 13.99 9.38 -6.06
C ALA A 106 13.20 8.55 -5.01
N GLY A 107 13.86 8.15 -3.92
CA GLY A 107 13.23 7.41 -2.83
C GLY A 107 12.13 8.21 -2.13
N LEU A 108 12.35 9.51 -1.88
CA LEU A 108 11.33 10.40 -1.32
C LEU A 108 10.15 10.60 -2.27
N LEU A 109 10.39 10.74 -3.57
CA LEU A 109 9.35 10.83 -4.60
C LEU A 109 8.50 9.57 -4.67
N LEU A 110 9.13 8.39 -4.75
CA LEU A 110 8.46 7.09 -4.79
C LEU A 110 7.65 6.83 -3.51
N ALA A 111 8.24 7.09 -2.34
CA ALA A 111 7.56 6.93 -1.06
C ALA A 111 6.31 7.82 -0.96
N ARG A 112 6.39 9.06 -1.45
CA ARG A 112 5.23 9.96 -1.50
C ARG A 112 4.18 9.47 -2.51
N ARG A 113 4.59 9.02 -3.70
CA ARG A 113 3.68 8.56 -4.76
C ARG A 113 2.90 7.30 -4.39
N LEU A 114 3.50 6.36 -3.67
CA LEU A 114 2.84 5.09 -3.32
C LEU A 114 2.08 5.16 -2.00
N SER A 115 2.68 5.78 -0.97
CA SER A 115 2.12 5.65 0.36
C SER A 115 0.99 6.60 0.68
N HIS A 116 0.86 7.72 -0.03
CA HIS A 116 -0.31 8.59 0.16
C HIS A 116 -1.60 7.92 -0.33
N PRO A 117 -1.67 7.39 -1.58
CA PRO A 117 -2.83 6.63 -2.05
C PRO A 117 -3.20 5.42 -1.18
N LEU A 118 -2.20 4.68 -0.70
CA LEU A 118 -2.44 3.51 0.15
C LEU A 118 -3.06 3.88 1.50
N GLN A 119 -2.73 5.06 2.04
CA GLN A 119 -3.35 5.55 3.27
C GLN A 119 -4.77 6.01 3.02
N GLU A 120 -5.02 6.73 1.93
CA GLU A 120 -6.40 7.12 1.56
C GLU A 120 -7.30 5.90 1.39
N LEU A 121 -6.79 4.84 0.74
CA LEU A 121 -7.53 3.58 0.60
C LEU A 121 -7.73 2.89 1.97
N HIS A 122 -6.72 2.86 2.82
CA HIS A 122 -6.83 2.31 4.18
C HIS A 122 -7.89 3.05 5.01
N ASP A 123 -7.86 4.38 4.99
CA ASP A 123 -8.79 5.23 5.72
C ASP A 123 -10.22 5.07 5.19
N ALA A 124 -10.38 4.90 3.87
CA ALA A 124 -11.69 4.63 3.28
C ALA A 124 -12.22 3.24 3.64
N VAL A 125 -11.36 2.20 3.61
CA VAL A 125 -11.74 0.84 4.01
C VAL A 125 -12.14 0.79 5.48
N THR A 126 -11.37 1.43 6.36
CA THR A 126 -11.70 1.51 7.79
C THR A 126 -12.95 2.33 8.05
N GLY A 127 -13.18 3.40 7.27
CA GLY A 127 -14.45 4.15 7.28
C GLY A 127 -15.65 3.29 6.92
N VAL A 128 -15.58 2.52 5.83
CA VAL A 128 -16.63 1.58 5.43
C VAL A 128 -16.85 0.49 6.50
N ALA A 129 -15.79 -0.05 7.08
CA ALA A 129 -15.87 -1.04 8.16
C ALA A 129 -16.54 -0.48 9.43
N ALA A 130 -16.41 0.83 9.67
CA ALA A 130 -17.09 1.54 10.75
C ALA A 130 -18.55 1.93 10.41
N GLY A 131 -19.04 1.57 9.22
CA GLY A 131 -20.40 1.85 8.75
C GLY A 131 -20.55 3.15 7.95
N ASN A 132 -19.47 3.88 7.68
CA ASN A 132 -19.52 5.06 6.82
C ASN A 132 -19.44 4.64 5.33
N LEU A 133 -20.60 4.37 4.74
CA LEU A 133 -20.68 3.91 3.36
C LEU A 133 -20.62 5.03 2.31
N GLN A 134 -20.64 6.31 2.71
CA GLN A 134 -20.62 7.48 1.82
C GLN A 134 -19.22 7.78 1.26
N GLN A 135 -18.20 7.04 1.71
CA GLN A 135 -16.81 7.36 1.43
C GLN A 135 -16.40 6.87 0.03
N GLU A 136 -15.84 7.78 -0.77
CA GLU A 136 -15.34 7.48 -2.13
C GLU A 136 -13.87 7.83 -2.23
N VAL A 137 -13.12 6.96 -2.90
CA VAL A 137 -11.67 7.12 -3.09
C VAL A 137 -11.44 7.69 -4.49
N GLY A 138 -10.99 8.95 -4.54
CA GLY A 138 -10.70 9.68 -5.78
C GLY A 138 -9.23 9.62 -6.17
N LEU A 139 -8.67 8.43 -6.39
CA LEU A 139 -7.30 8.33 -6.90
C LEU A 139 -7.25 8.75 -8.38
N ARG A 140 -6.30 9.62 -8.71
CA ARG A 140 -5.99 10.02 -10.08
C ARG A 140 -4.55 9.62 -10.37
N GLY A 141 -4.32 8.77 -11.37
CA GLY A 141 -2.93 8.43 -11.70
C GLY A 141 -2.68 7.37 -12.77
N GLY A 142 -3.70 6.63 -13.23
CA GLY A 142 -3.53 5.46 -14.08
C GLY A 142 -2.81 4.31 -13.37
N GLY A 143 -3.04 3.08 -13.85
CA GLY A 143 -2.39 1.87 -13.34
C GLY A 143 -3.14 1.19 -12.20
N GLU A 144 -2.48 0.23 -11.56
CA GLU A 144 -3.10 -0.78 -10.72
C GLU A 144 -3.79 -0.21 -9.47
N LEU A 145 -3.31 0.91 -8.93
CA LEU A 145 -3.95 1.57 -7.78
C LEU A 145 -5.30 2.19 -8.14
N GLU A 146 -5.46 2.69 -9.37
CA GLU A 146 -6.74 3.22 -9.84
C GLU A 146 -7.76 2.10 -10.01
N ASP A 147 -7.34 0.94 -10.53
CA ASP A 147 -8.19 -0.24 -10.66
C ASP A 147 -8.68 -0.73 -9.28
N VAL A 148 -7.79 -0.76 -8.28
CA VAL A 148 -8.15 -1.14 -6.90
C VAL A 148 -9.12 -0.13 -6.27
N ALA A 149 -8.89 1.18 -6.46
CA ALA A 149 -9.82 2.20 -5.97
C ALA A 149 -11.19 2.13 -6.66
N SER A 150 -11.22 1.87 -7.96
CA SER A 150 -12.46 1.67 -8.72
C SER A 150 -13.24 0.44 -8.24
N ALA A 151 -12.54 -0.67 -8.03
CA ALA A 151 -13.14 -1.87 -7.45
C ALA A 151 -13.68 -1.62 -6.03
N PHE A 152 -12.93 -0.90 -5.19
CA PHE A 152 -13.38 -0.50 -3.86
C PHE A 152 -14.64 0.38 -3.91
N ASN A 153 -14.66 1.42 -4.75
CA ASN A 153 -15.83 2.30 -4.90
C ASN A 153 -17.05 1.53 -5.39
N THR A 154 -16.87 0.60 -6.33
CA THR A 154 -17.95 -0.28 -6.82
C THR A 154 -18.51 -1.15 -5.69
N MET A 155 -17.65 -1.74 -4.87
CA MET A 155 -18.05 -2.52 -3.70
C MET A 155 -18.82 -1.65 -2.68
N ALA A 156 -18.29 -0.48 -2.34
CA ALA A 156 -18.91 0.45 -1.41
C ALA A 156 -20.30 0.92 -1.90
N HIS A 157 -20.44 1.19 -3.20
CA HIS A 157 -21.71 1.52 -3.82
C HIS A 157 -22.72 0.37 -3.72
N ARG A 158 -22.31 -0.86 -4.05
CA ARG A 158 -23.19 -2.04 -3.92
C ARG A 158 -23.64 -2.27 -2.47
N LEU A 159 -22.76 -2.06 -1.51
CA LEU A 159 -23.08 -2.17 -0.10
C LEU A 159 -24.09 -1.10 0.35
N ARG A 160 -23.92 0.17 -0.09
CA ARG A 160 -24.90 1.24 0.12
C ARG A 160 -26.27 0.86 -0.40
N GLU A 161 -26.32 0.39 -1.64
CA GLU A 161 -27.58 0.08 -2.30
C GLU A 161 -28.28 -1.11 -1.62
N SER A 162 -27.55 -2.14 -1.23
CA SER A 162 -28.09 -3.27 -0.47
C SER A 162 -28.66 -2.83 0.89
N GLU A 163 -27.95 -1.95 1.61
CA GLU A 163 -28.43 -1.43 2.90
C GLU A 163 -29.68 -0.55 2.73
N ARG A 164 -29.73 0.27 1.67
CA ARG A 164 -30.91 1.06 1.32
C ARG A 164 -32.13 0.17 1.03
N GLN A 165 -31.95 -0.85 0.20
CA GLN A 165 -33.01 -1.82 -0.13
C GLN A 165 -33.50 -2.57 1.12
N ARG A 166 -32.59 -2.95 2.02
CA ARG A 166 -32.94 -3.57 3.30
C ARG A 166 -33.83 -2.64 4.15
N GLN A 167 -33.49 -1.37 4.25
CA GLN A 167 -34.27 -0.38 5.00
C GLN A 167 -35.65 -0.13 4.37
N GLU A 168 -35.73 -0.04 3.05
CA GLU A 168 -36.99 0.12 2.31
C GLU A 168 -37.90 -1.09 2.50
N LEU A 169 -37.36 -2.31 2.43
CA LEU A 169 -38.10 -3.54 2.71
C LEU A 169 -38.65 -3.55 4.13
N LEU A 170 -37.82 -3.24 5.13
CA LEU A 170 -38.26 -3.19 6.52
C LEU A 170 -39.37 -2.17 6.75
N ALA A 171 -39.29 -1.01 6.10
CA ALA A 171 -40.32 0.02 6.17
C ALA A 171 -41.64 -0.44 5.53
N ALA A 172 -41.57 -1.06 4.34
CA ALA A 172 -42.73 -1.59 3.65
C ALA A 172 -43.42 -2.70 4.47
N VAL A 173 -42.64 -3.63 5.01
CA VAL A 173 -43.14 -4.70 5.88
C VAL A 173 -43.84 -4.14 7.13
N ALA A 174 -43.23 -3.17 7.81
CA ALA A 174 -43.85 -2.54 8.96
C ALA A 174 -45.19 -1.87 8.61
N HIS A 175 -45.30 -1.30 7.42
CA HIS A 175 -46.55 -0.72 6.93
C HIS A 175 -47.63 -1.77 6.67
N GLU A 176 -47.30 -2.84 5.95
CA GLU A 176 -48.21 -3.94 5.62
C GLU A 176 -48.71 -4.69 6.87
N LEU A 177 -47.89 -4.81 7.91
CA LEU A 177 -48.30 -5.42 9.18
C LEU A 177 -49.18 -4.51 10.04
N ARG A 178 -48.95 -3.18 10.00
CA ARG A 178 -49.71 -2.22 10.82
C ARG A 178 -51.19 -2.19 10.45
N THR A 179 -51.52 -2.21 9.16
CA THR A 179 -52.90 -2.10 8.69
C THR A 179 -53.84 -3.20 9.24
N PRO A 180 -53.57 -4.50 9.05
CA PRO A 180 -54.41 -5.57 9.61
C PRO A 180 -54.40 -5.57 11.13
N LEU A 181 -53.28 -5.22 11.77
CA LEU A 181 -53.19 -5.10 13.23
C LEU A 181 -54.11 -4.01 13.78
N SER A 182 -54.08 -2.80 13.19
CA SER A 182 -55.00 -1.71 13.55
C SER A 182 -56.47 -2.07 13.35
N ILE A 183 -56.79 -2.86 12.33
CA ILE A 183 -58.16 -3.36 12.12
C ILE A 183 -58.55 -4.32 13.25
N ILE A 184 -57.66 -5.23 13.64
CA ILE A 184 -57.92 -6.18 14.74
C ILE A 184 -58.13 -5.42 16.05
N GLU A 185 -57.18 -4.54 16.40
CA GLU A 185 -57.22 -3.74 17.64
C GLU A 185 -58.48 -2.86 17.69
N GLY A 186 -58.77 -2.10 16.64
CA GLY A 186 -59.93 -1.20 16.63
C GLY A 186 -61.28 -1.92 16.72
N ASN A 187 -61.41 -3.12 16.14
CA ASN A 187 -62.63 -3.92 16.29
C ASN A 187 -62.76 -4.54 17.69
N LEU A 188 -61.65 -5.03 18.26
CA LEU A 188 -61.64 -5.56 19.62
C LEU A 188 -61.96 -4.46 20.64
N GLU A 189 -61.42 -3.26 20.47
CA GLU A 189 -61.69 -2.10 21.33
C GLU A 189 -63.17 -1.69 21.27
N ALA A 190 -63.75 -1.61 20.06
CA ALA A 190 -65.18 -1.33 19.90
C ALA A 190 -66.10 -2.40 20.52
N MET A 191 -65.66 -3.66 20.58
CA MET A 191 -66.38 -4.73 21.27
C MET A 191 -66.28 -4.60 22.79
N LEU A 192 -65.09 -4.28 23.31
CA LEU A 192 -64.86 -4.06 24.74
C LEU A 192 -65.64 -2.86 25.28
N ASP A 193 -65.77 -1.79 24.48
CA ASP A 193 -66.54 -0.60 24.82
C ASP A 193 -68.07 -0.79 24.65
N GLY A 194 -68.52 -1.96 24.19
CA GLY A 194 -69.94 -2.26 23.95
C GLY A 194 -70.55 -1.52 22.75
N VAL A 195 -69.73 -0.83 21.94
CA VAL A 195 -70.17 -0.12 20.73
C VAL A 195 -70.54 -1.11 19.60
N ARG A 196 -69.91 -2.29 19.57
CA ARG A 196 -70.08 -3.30 18.52
C ARG A 196 -70.29 -4.69 19.13
N GLU A 197 -71.37 -5.38 18.73
CA GLU A 197 -71.62 -6.75 19.23
C GLU A 197 -70.68 -7.78 18.58
N PRO A 198 -70.27 -8.84 19.32
CA PRO A 198 -69.43 -9.93 18.84
C PRO A 198 -70.18 -10.88 17.91
N THR A 199 -70.53 -10.40 16.72
CA THR A 199 -71.24 -11.21 15.73
C THR A 199 -70.30 -12.23 15.05
N PRO A 200 -70.85 -13.35 14.54
CA PRO A 200 -70.06 -14.34 13.79
C PRO A 200 -69.26 -13.73 12.62
N ASP A 201 -69.83 -12.76 11.90
CA ASP A 201 -69.17 -12.09 10.77
C ASP A 201 -67.97 -11.23 11.22
N LEU A 202 -68.09 -10.56 12.37
CA LEU A 202 -67.01 -9.74 12.91
C LEU A 202 -65.84 -10.63 13.38
N ILE A 203 -66.15 -11.74 14.07
CA ILE A 203 -65.16 -12.73 14.49
C ILE A 203 -64.47 -13.36 13.27
N ALA A 204 -65.22 -13.69 12.21
CA ALA A 204 -64.65 -14.20 10.96
C ALA A 204 -63.71 -13.18 10.29
N THR A 205 -64.03 -11.88 10.36
CA THR A 205 -63.17 -10.80 9.87
C THR A 205 -61.87 -10.74 10.65
N LEU A 206 -61.93 -10.74 11.99
CA LEU A 206 -60.75 -10.75 12.87
C LEU A 206 -59.87 -11.98 12.62
N HIS A 207 -60.48 -13.16 12.48
CA HIS A 207 -59.78 -14.40 12.14
C HIS A 207 -59.06 -14.29 10.79
N THR A 208 -59.73 -13.72 9.77
CA THR A 208 -59.13 -13.50 8.44
C THR A 208 -57.91 -12.58 8.52
N GLN A 209 -57.99 -11.47 9.26
CA GLN A 209 -56.87 -10.55 9.45
C GLN A 209 -55.70 -11.22 10.21
N SER A 210 -56.00 -12.02 11.24
CA SER A 210 -54.98 -12.78 11.97
C SER A 210 -54.30 -13.83 11.08
N ALA A 211 -55.06 -14.51 10.22
CA ALA A 211 -54.52 -15.48 9.28
C ALA A 211 -53.62 -14.80 8.24
N LEU A 212 -53.99 -13.61 7.75
CA LEU A 212 -53.16 -12.81 6.85
C LEU A 212 -51.83 -12.42 7.51
N LEU A 213 -51.86 -11.91 8.75
CA LEU A 213 -50.65 -11.60 9.51
C LEU A 213 -49.73 -12.83 9.68
N SER A 214 -50.31 -13.99 9.99
CA SER A 214 -49.54 -15.23 10.14
C SER A 214 -48.86 -15.65 8.83
N GLN A 215 -49.54 -15.46 7.70
CA GLN A 215 -48.98 -15.76 6.38
C GLN A 215 -47.84 -14.80 6.02
N LEU A 216 -48.03 -13.49 6.22
CA LEU A 216 -46.97 -12.49 6.01
C LEU A 216 -45.71 -12.76 6.86
N VAL A 217 -45.89 -13.13 8.13
CA VAL A 217 -44.76 -13.50 9.00
C VAL A 217 -44.03 -14.75 8.49
N THR A 218 -44.78 -15.72 7.95
CA THR A 218 -44.20 -16.94 7.36
C THR A 218 -43.41 -16.61 6.10
N ASP A 219 -43.96 -15.80 5.21
CA ASP A 219 -43.30 -15.38 3.97
C ASP A 219 -42.00 -14.60 4.27
N LEU A 220 -42.01 -13.72 5.28
CA LEU A 220 -40.81 -12.99 5.71
C LEU A 220 -39.73 -13.89 6.28
N ARG A 221 -40.14 -14.92 7.03
CA ARG A 221 -39.21 -15.93 7.55
C ARG A 221 -38.55 -16.69 6.40
N ASP A 222 -39.32 -17.10 5.41
CA ASP A 222 -38.80 -17.83 4.25
C ASP A 222 -37.85 -16.95 3.42
N LEU A 223 -38.19 -15.67 3.22
CA LEU A 223 -37.32 -14.70 2.56
C LEU A 223 -36.02 -14.47 3.33
N SER A 224 -36.07 -14.32 4.65
CA SER A 224 -34.88 -14.18 5.51
C SER A 224 -33.97 -15.42 5.45
N LEU A 225 -34.54 -16.63 5.42
CA LEU A 225 -33.78 -17.87 5.29
C LEU A 225 -33.14 -18.01 3.90
N ALA A 226 -33.80 -17.54 2.85
CA ALA A 226 -33.24 -17.53 1.49
C ALA A 226 -32.04 -16.56 1.37
N ASP A 227 -32.15 -15.36 1.93
CA ASP A 227 -31.09 -14.36 1.92
C ASP A 227 -29.82 -14.84 2.66
N ALA A 228 -29.99 -15.44 3.85
CA ALA A 228 -28.89 -16.06 4.60
C ALA A 228 -28.18 -17.19 3.83
N ARG A 229 -28.91 -17.97 3.02
CA ARG A 229 -28.33 -19.03 2.18
C ARG A 229 -27.55 -18.45 1.00
N GLN A 230 -28.02 -17.38 0.36
CA GLN A 230 -27.27 -16.72 -0.72
C GLN A 230 -25.92 -16.19 -0.22
N LEU A 231 -25.86 -15.63 1.00
CA LEU A 231 -24.61 -15.21 1.64
C LEU A 231 -23.62 -16.36 1.91
N SER A 232 -24.11 -17.59 2.09
CA SER A 232 -23.26 -18.77 2.28
C SER A 232 -22.67 -19.32 0.98
N LEU A 233 -23.37 -19.14 -0.15
CA LEU A 233 -22.93 -19.63 -1.47
C LEU A 233 -21.85 -18.76 -2.10
N SER A 234 -21.76 -17.48 -1.75
CA SER A 234 -20.73 -16.54 -2.25
C SER A 234 -19.39 -16.63 -1.50
N ARG A 235 -19.28 -17.48 -0.48
CA ARG A 235 -18.07 -17.63 0.36
C ARG A 235 -17.13 -18.76 -0.09
N ARG A 236 -17.19 -19.23 -1.34
CA ARG A 236 -16.30 -20.27 -1.87
C ARG A 236 -15.49 -19.79 -3.06
#